data_AF-S9Q6G6-F1
#
_entry.id   AF-S9Q6G6-F1
#
_cell.length_a   1.000
_cell.length_b   1.000
_cell.length_c   1.000
_cell.angle_alpha   90.00
_cell.angle_beta   90.00
_cell.angle_gamma   90.00
#
_symmetry.space_group_name_H-M   'P 1'
#
loop_
_entity.id
_entity.type
_entity.pdbx_description
1 polymer ?
#
loop_
_entity_poly.entity_id
_entity_poly.type
_entity_poly.pdbx_seq_one_letter_code
_entity_poly.pdbx_strand_id
1 'polypeptide(L)'
;MRFEWDAVRALVTRFDAGQQTDLANVIQAYFGDFMTTYRQEMTALVGQAGEQVSGIYEIDYRDFNRDTYVRGRETFDRTWAEVKEVILGTWWRDARMAGADREEV
;
A
#
# COMPACT_ATOMS: atom_id res chain seq x y z
N MET A 1 17.29 1.19 25.50
CA MET A 1 16.90 1.46 24.10
C MET A 1 15.47 1.98 24.11
N ARG A 2 15.22 3.16 23.52
CA ARG A 2 13.86 3.65 23.29
C ARG A 2 13.44 3.20 21.89
N PHE A 3 12.19 2.77 21.74
CA PHE A 3 11.65 2.38 20.45
C PHE A 3 11.52 3.60 19.53
N GLU A 4 11.94 3.46 18.28
CA GLU A 4 11.84 4.46 17.21
C GLU A 4 11.32 3.79 15.94
N TRP A 5 10.52 4.52 15.16
CA TRP A 5 9.98 4.02 13.90
C TRP A 5 10.94 4.30 12.75
N ASP A 6 11.25 3.28 11.96
CA ASP A 6 12.06 3.44 10.74
C ASP A 6 11.33 4.20 9.63
N ALA A 7 10.02 3.98 9.51
CA ALA A 7 9.15 4.64 8.56
C ALA A 7 7.70 4.65 9.06
N VAL A 8 6.98 5.76 8.83
CA VAL A 8 5.55 5.89 9.08
C VAL A 8 4.89 6.52 7.87
N ARG A 9 3.88 5.86 7.30
CA ARG A 9 3.06 6.36 6.19
C ARG A 9 1.58 6.11 6.48
N ALA A 10 0.74 7.06 6.11
CA ALA A 10 -0.71 6.92 6.10
C ALA A 10 -1.18 6.49 4.69
N LEU A 11 -2.22 5.67 4.63
CA LEU A 11 -2.83 5.20 3.38
C LEU A 11 -4.35 5.38 3.48
N VAL A 12 -4.94 6.11 2.54
CA VAL A 12 -6.40 6.20 2.41
C VAL A 12 -6.92 4.91 1.77
N THR A 13 -7.90 4.28 2.41
CA THR A 13 -8.50 3.01 1.95
C THR A 13 -9.97 3.19 1.59
N ARG A 14 -10.46 2.30 0.71
CA ARG A 14 -11.84 2.35 0.16
C ARG A 14 -12.19 3.71 -0.45
N PHE A 15 -11.21 4.31 -1.13
CA PHE A 15 -11.35 5.61 -1.75
C PHE A 15 -12.27 5.54 -2.97
N ASP A 16 -13.21 6.47 -3.08
CA ASP A 16 -14.03 6.69 -4.28
C ASP A 16 -13.69 8.06 -4.88
N ALA A 17 -13.00 8.07 -6.02
CA ALA A 17 -12.61 9.28 -6.71
C ALA A 17 -13.80 10.14 -7.16
N GLY A 18 -14.97 9.54 -7.40
CA GLY A 18 -16.17 10.28 -7.83
C GLY A 18 -16.81 11.10 -6.71
N GLN A 19 -16.58 10.74 -5.44
CA GLN A 19 -17.26 11.35 -4.30
C GLN A 19 -16.31 11.97 -3.26
N GLN A 20 -15.07 11.49 -3.16
CA GLN A 20 -14.20 11.76 -2.01
C GLN A 20 -12.93 12.54 -2.38
N THR A 21 -12.76 12.95 -3.63
CA THR A 21 -11.52 13.59 -4.11
C THR A 21 -11.18 14.86 -3.33
N ASP A 22 -12.16 15.73 -3.06
CA ASP A 22 -11.92 16.99 -2.36
C ASP A 22 -11.40 16.77 -0.94
N LEU A 23 -12.07 15.90 -0.17
CA LEU A 23 -11.64 15.55 1.19
C LEU A 23 -10.26 14.88 1.17
N ALA A 24 -10.02 13.97 0.23
CA ALA A 24 -8.74 13.28 0.12
C ALA A 24 -7.58 14.23 -0.21
N ASN A 25 -7.83 15.28 -0.98
CA ASN A 25 -6.84 16.33 -1.25
C ASN A 25 -6.53 17.16 0.00
N VAL A 26 -7.54 17.47 0.83
CA VAL A 26 -7.33 18.15 2.12
C VAL A 26 -6.49 17.29 3.06
N ILE A 27 -6.80 15.99 3.15
CA ILE A 27 -6.01 15.04 3.95
C ILE A 27 -4.56 15.00 3.46
N GLN A 28 -4.36 14.90 2.14
CA GLN A 28 -3.01 14.90 1.55
C GLN A 28 -2.23 16.18 1.90
N ALA A 29 -2.89 17.34 1.82
CA ALA A 29 -2.25 18.62 2.14
C ALA A 29 -1.86 18.71 3.63
N TYR A 30 -2.64 18.10 4.52
CA TYR A 30 -2.37 18.11 5.96
C TYR A 30 -1.26 17.14 6.36
N PHE A 31 -1.26 15.93 5.80
CA PHE A 31 -0.27 14.89 6.12
C PHE A 31 1.04 15.04 5.33
N GLY A 32 1.01 15.69 4.16
CA GLY A 32 2.19 15.94 3.34
C GLY A 32 2.96 14.66 3.05
N ASP A 33 4.25 14.67 3.38
CA ASP A 33 5.17 13.56 3.17
C ASP A 33 4.85 12.32 4.02
N PHE A 34 3.94 12.41 5.00
CA PHE A 34 3.47 11.24 5.73
C PHE A 34 2.40 10.43 4.98
N MET A 35 1.82 10.92 3.88
CA MET A 35 0.91 10.11 3.06
C MET A 35 1.65 9.26 2.03
N THR A 36 1.05 8.14 1.64
CA THR A 36 1.37 7.42 0.38
C THR A 36 1.03 8.27 -0.85
N THR A 37 1.69 7.96 -1.98
CA THR A 37 1.47 8.65 -3.25
C THR A 37 0.11 8.25 -3.86
N TYR A 38 -0.19 6.96 -3.82
CA TYR A 38 -1.43 6.36 -4.29
C TYR A 38 -2.43 6.19 -3.14
N ARG A 39 -3.71 6.31 -3.49
CA ARG A 39 -4.84 6.02 -2.61
C ARG A 39 -5.37 4.64 -2.98
N GLN A 40 -5.75 3.85 -1.98
CA GLN A 40 -6.37 2.55 -2.23
C GLN A 40 -7.83 2.77 -2.60
N GLU A 41 -8.10 2.83 -3.90
CA GLU A 41 -9.47 2.88 -4.40
C GLU A 41 -10.24 1.61 -4.02
N MET A 42 -11.55 1.76 -3.90
CA MET A 42 -12.44 0.62 -3.70
C MET A 42 -12.34 -0.33 -4.90
N THR A 43 -12.14 -1.61 -4.64
CA THR A 43 -12.07 -2.66 -5.66
C THR A 43 -13.10 -3.74 -5.37
N ALA A 44 -13.74 -4.25 -6.42
CA ALA A 44 -14.72 -5.33 -6.32
C ALA A 44 -14.13 -6.59 -5.68
N LEU A 45 -12.83 -6.83 -5.86
CA LEU A 45 -12.12 -7.99 -5.33
C LEU A 45 -11.98 -7.95 -3.80
N VAL A 46 -11.97 -6.77 -3.19
CA VAL A 46 -11.89 -6.61 -1.72
C VAL A 46 -13.28 -6.44 -1.12
N GLY A 47 -14.22 -5.82 -1.84
CA GLY A 47 -15.60 -5.66 -1.38
C GLY A 47 -16.38 -6.97 -1.28
N GLN A 48 -16.14 -7.92 -2.20
CA GLN A 48 -16.74 -9.26 -2.19
C GLN A 48 -15.96 -10.27 -1.34
N ALA A 49 -14.73 -9.94 -0.91
CA ALA A 49 -13.94 -10.79 -0.03
C ALA A 49 -14.61 -11.02 1.35
N GLY A 50 -15.56 -10.16 1.74
CA GLY A 50 -16.40 -10.39 2.92
C GLY A 50 -17.34 -11.59 2.80
N GLU A 51 -17.71 -11.98 1.58
CA GLU A 51 -18.58 -13.15 1.32
C GLU A 51 -17.79 -14.45 1.14
N GLN A 52 -16.55 -14.38 0.63
CA GLN A 52 -15.72 -15.57 0.33
C GLN A 52 -14.45 -15.72 1.19
N VAL A 53 -14.18 -14.80 2.14
CA VAL A 53 -13.02 -14.81 3.07
C VAL A 53 -11.71 -15.20 2.39
N SER A 54 -11.50 -14.73 1.16
CA SER A 54 -10.31 -15.01 0.36
C SER A 54 -9.53 -13.73 0.17
N GLY A 55 -8.22 -13.77 0.39
CA GLY A 55 -7.34 -12.65 0.14
C GLY A 55 -7.35 -12.26 -1.34
N ILE A 56 -7.01 -11.01 -1.65
CA ILE A 56 -6.98 -10.51 -3.04
C ILE A 56 -5.98 -11.27 -3.96
N TYR A 57 -5.05 -12.02 -3.38
CA TYR A 57 -4.10 -12.88 -4.09
C TYR A 57 -4.54 -14.35 -4.15
N GLU A 58 -5.59 -14.72 -3.42
CA GLU A 58 -6.09 -16.10 -3.29
C GLU A 58 -7.30 -16.35 -4.20
N ILE A 59 -7.98 -15.27 -4.64
CA ILE A 59 -9.10 -15.32 -5.57
C ILE A 59 -8.65 -15.82 -6.95
N ASP A 60 -9.34 -16.85 -7.47
CA ASP A 60 -9.15 -17.30 -8.86
C ASP A 60 -9.73 -16.24 -9.82
N TYR A 61 -8.97 -15.90 -10.86
CA TYR A 61 -9.39 -14.96 -11.89
C TYR A 61 -10.64 -15.42 -12.66
N ARG A 62 -10.95 -16.72 -12.63
CA ARG A 62 -12.11 -17.32 -13.32
C ARG A 62 -13.44 -17.00 -12.64
N ASP A 63 -13.42 -16.65 -11.37
CA ASP A 63 -14.62 -16.31 -10.61
C ASP A 63 -15.14 -14.90 -10.96
N PHE A 64 -14.36 -14.13 -11.72
CA PHE A 64 -14.65 -12.75 -12.10
C PHE A 64 -14.58 -12.56 -13.62
N ASN A 65 -15.26 -11.53 -14.12
CA ASN A 65 -14.95 -11.03 -15.45
C ASN A 65 -13.48 -10.58 -15.49
N ARG A 66 -12.75 -11.00 -16.54
CA ARG A 66 -11.33 -10.70 -16.73
C ARG A 66 -11.00 -9.21 -16.56
N ASP A 67 -11.81 -8.31 -17.11
CA ASP A 67 -11.55 -6.87 -17.04
C ASP A 67 -11.74 -6.33 -15.61
N THR A 68 -12.74 -6.85 -14.89
CA THR A 68 -12.96 -6.54 -13.47
C THR A 68 -11.79 -7.03 -12.60
N TYR A 69 -11.32 -8.26 -12.87
CA TYR A 69 -10.18 -8.83 -12.15
C TYR A 69 -8.92 -8.00 -12.39
N VAL A 70 -8.56 -7.72 -13.64
CA VAL A 70 -7.35 -6.96 -13.98
C VAL A 70 -7.39 -5.57 -13.37
N ARG A 71 -8.47 -4.81 -13.53
CA ARG A 71 -8.61 -3.48 -12.93
C ARG A 71 -8.55 -3.53 -11.40
N GLY A 72 -9.26 -4.48 -10.80
CA GLY A 72 -9.30 -4.63 -9.35
C GLY A 72 -7.94 -4.98 -8.74
N ARG A 73 -7.15 -5.79 -9.45
CA ARG A 73 -5.77 -6.15 -9.11
C ARG A 73 -4.83 -4.97 -9.29
N GLU A 74 -4.88 -4.31 -10.45
CA GLU A 74 -3.99 -3.18 -10.77
C GLU A 74 -4.07 -2.08 -9.71
N THR A 75 -5.28 -1.68 -9.34
CA THR A 75 -5.51 -0.65 -8.32
C THR A 75 -4.88 -1.01 -6.97
N PHE A 76 -5.02 -2.27 -6.54
CA PHE A 76 -4.41 -2.73 -5.28
C PHE A 76 -2.90 -2.87 -5.39
N ASP A 77 -2.40 -3.37 -6.52
CA ASP A 77 -0.98 -3.61 -6.73
C ASP A 77 -0.18 -2.29 -6.73
N ARG A 78 -0.77 -1.16 -7.13
CA ARG A 78 -0.15 0.16 -7.02
C ARG A 78 0.16 0.56 -5.58
N THR A 79 -0.80 0.43 -4.67
CA THR A 79 -0.58 0.79 -3.26
C THR A 79 0.33 -0.23 -2.57
N TRP A 80 0.21 -1.52 -2.94
CA TRP A 80 1.07 -2.56 -2.42
C TRP A 80 2.53 -2.40 -2.87
N ALA A 81 2.78 -1.85 -4.06
CA ALA A 81 4.12 -1.52 -4.53
C ALA A 81 4.79 -0.50 -3.60
N GLU A 82 4.10 0.56 -3.19
CA GLU A 82 4.64 1.53 -2.23
C GLU A 82 4.93 0.93 -0.85
N VAL A 83 4.02 0.08 -0.35
CA VAL A 83 4.26 -0.62 0.93
C VAL A 83 5.54 -1.45 0.86
N LYS A 84 5.72 -2.22 -0.23
CA LYS A 84 6.94 -2.99 -0.45
C LYS A 84 8.17 -2.10 -0.55
N GLU A 85 8.08 -0.96 -1.22
CA GLU A 85 9.18 -0.01 -1.35
C GLU A 85 9.66 0.49 0.03
N VAL A 86 8.73 0.86 0.91
CA VAL A 86 9.06 1.30 2.27
C VAL A 86 9.75 0.19 3.06
N ILE A 87 9.22 -1.04 3.01
CA ILE A 87 9.78 -2.19 3.74
C ILE A 87 11.18 -2.53 3.21
N LEU A 88 11.30 -2.70 1.89
CA LEU A 88 12.56 -3.07 1.26
C LEU A 88 13.62 -1.98 1.41
N GLY A 89 13.23 -0.71 1.32
CA GLY A 89 14.12 0.43 1.54
C GLY A 89 14.67 0.47 2.97
N THR A 90 13.81 0.19 3.95
CA THR A 90 14.19 0.09 5.37
C THR A 90 15.21 -1.02 5.60
N TRP A 91 14.93 -2.24 5.13
CA TRP A 91 15.86 -3.36 5.26
C TRP A 91 17.18 -3.13 4.52
N TRP A 92 17.12 -2.53 3.33
CA TRP A 92 18.33 -2.22 2.58
C TRP A 92 19.21 -1.22 3.32
N ARG A 93 18.62 -0.16 3.90
CA ARG A 93 19.32 0.81 4.74
C ARG A 93 20.00 0.13 5.93
N ASP A 94 19.27 -0.71 6.67
CA ASP A 94 19.83 -1.40 7.84
C ASP A 94 20.97 -2.35 7.46
N ALA A 95 20.81 -3.09 6.35
CA ALA A 95 21.85 -3.98 5.85
C ALA A 95 23.12 -3.22 5.41
N ARG A 96 22.99 -1.98 4.92
CA ARG A 96 24.13 -1.11 4.59
C ARG A 96 24.83 -0.60 5.85
N MET A 97 24.09 -0.12 6.85
CA MET A 97 24.71 0.34 8.11
C MET A 97 25.45 -0.79 8.81
N ALA A 98 24.85 -1.98 8.90
CA ALA A 98 25.49 -3.16 9.50
C ALA A 98 26.70 -3.71 8.70
N GLY A 99 26.84 -3.32 7.42
CA GLY A 99 28.00 -3.62 6.59
C GLY A 99 29.14 -2.63 6.82
N ALA A 100 28.82 -1.33 6.85
CA ALA A 100 29.79 -0.26 7.12
C ALA A 100 30.44 -0.42 8.50
N ASP A 101 29.65 -0.74 9.53
CA ASP A 101 30.15 -0.99 10.89
C ASP A 101 31.15 -2.16 10.96
N ARG A 102 31.11 -3.10 10.00
CA ARG A 102 32.05 -4.24 9.94
C ARG A 102 33.32 -3.95 9.16
N GLU A 103 33.32 -2.95 8.29
CA GLU A 103 34.51 -2.53 7.53
C GLU A 103 35.38 -1.55 8.33
N GLU A 104 34.80 -0.86 9.31
CA GLU A 104 35.53 0.05 10.21
C GLU A 104 36.22 -0.63 11.41
N VAL A 105 35.99 -1.94 11.62
CA VAL A 105 36.59 -2.76 12.70
C VAL A 105 37.68 -3.68 12.15
#